data_AF-A0A928UP36-F1
#
_entry.id   AF-A0A928UP36-F1
#
_cell.length_a   1.000
_cell.length_b   1.000
_cell.length_c   1.000
_cell.angle_alpha   90.00
_cell.angle_beta   90.00
_cell.angle_gamma   90.00
#
_symmetry.space_group_name_H-M   'P 1'
#
loop_
_entity.id
_entity.type
_entity.pdbx_description
1 polymer ?
#
loop_
_entity_poly.entity_id
_entity_poly.type
_entity_poly.pdbx_seq_one_letter_code
_entity_poly.pdbx_strand_id
1 'polypeptide(L)'
;MTLLIAGLAGFFLVHLVPATSVKQTLINKIGQGGYMGVISIASLAAFVAIVRGYKAVPPTQSMQLWQPIEMAGTISLVVMPLACVLLAAAYVPCNIKRYIRHPLLTAFVLWSGVHLLANGDSTAALIFASFGIYSIWRRMAMPYAIGTPTPLWRDVVVIIAGAATFATLHYYHEALSGIGLPLLI
;
A
#
# COMPACT_ATOMS: atom_id res chain seq x y z
N MET A 1 20.07 -3.07 2.78
CA MET A 1 19.28 -3.75 3.84
C MET A 1 18.91 -2.84 5.00
N THR A 2 19.87 -2.25 5.72
CA THR A 2 19.58 -1.43 6.93
C THR A 2 18.59 -0.28 6.70
N LEU A 3 18.76 0.49 5.62
CA LEU A 3 17.86 1.61 5.28
C LEU A 3 16.42 1.13 5.01
N LEU A 4 16.26 -0.03 4.37
CA LEU A 4 14.95 -0.62 4.10
C LEU A 4 14.24 -0.99 5.40
N ILE A 5 14.93 -1.69 6.31
CA ILE A 5 14.39 -2.07 7.62
C ILE A 5 14.03 -0.83 8.44
N ALA A 6 14.92 0.17 8.49
CA ALA A 6 14.66 1.43 9.19
C ALA A 6 13.46 2.18 8.61
N GLY A 7 13.34 2.22 7.27
CA GLY A 7 12.19 2.81 6.58
C GLY A 7 10.88 2.09 6.90
N LEU A 8 10.87 0.76 6.86
CA LEU A 8 9.69 -0.07 7.21
C LEU A 8 9.29 0.13 8.67
N ALA A 9 10.26 0.05 9.60
CA ALA A 9 10.01 0.28 11.02
C ALA A 9 9.44 1.69 11.25
N GLY A 10 10.06 2.72 10.70
CA GLY A 10 9.59 4.10 10.79
C GLY A 10 8.18 4.27 10.22
N PHE A 11 7.91 3.68 9.05
CA PHE A 11 6.60 3.77 8.40
C PHE A 11 5.51 3.16 9.28
N PHE A 12 5.70 1.92 9.77
CA PHE A 12 4.70 1.28 10.62
C PHE A 12 4.54 1.96 11.98
N LEU A 13 5.63 2.43 12.59
CA LEU A 13 5.57 3.17 13.86
C LEU A 13 4.72 4.45 13.71
N VAL A 14 4.94 5.23 12.66
CA VAL A 14 4.15 6.44 12.39
C VAL A 14 2.68 6.10 12.18
N HIS A 15 2.37 5.02 11.46
CA HIS A 15 0.99 4.57 11.21
C HIS A 15 0.31 3.93 12.43
N LEU A 16 1.06 3.61 13.49
CA LEU A 16 0.52 3.17 14.78
C LEU A 16 0.15 4.35 15.70
N VAL A 17 0.72 5.53 15.51
CA VAL A 17 0.43 6.73 16.33
C VAL A 17 -1.07 7.05 16.45
N PRO A 18 -1.90 6.95 15.39
CA PRO A 18 -3.34 7.22 15.51
C PRO A 18 -4.08 6.28 16.47
N ALA A 19 -3.50 5.13 16.81
CA ALA A 19 -4.06 4.14 17.72
C ALA A 19 -3.58 4.30 19.17
N THR A 20 -2.78 5.32 19.47
CA THR A 20 -2.23 5.59 20.81
C THR A 20 -2.69 6.95 21.33
N SER A 21 -2.47 7.20 22.63
CA SER A 21 -2.74 8.50 23.27
C SER A 21 -1.87 9.64 22.70
N VAL A 22 -0.73 9.31 22.07
CA VAL A 22 0.21 10.29 21.48
C VAL A 22 -0.49 11.19 20.46
N LYS A 23 -1.47 10.66 19.70
CA LYS A 23 -2.27 11.45 18.76
C LYS A 23 -2.88 12.68 19.44
N GLN A 24 -3.56 12.50 20.57
CA GLN A 24 -4.21 13.62 21.25
C GLN A 24 -3.22 14.58 21.90
N THR A 25 -2.11 14.06 22.42
CA THR A 25 -1.03 14.91 22.92
C THR A 25 -0.45 15.82 21.83
N LEU A 26 -0.25 15.29 20.62
CA LEU A 26 0.23 16.09 19.48
C LEU A 26 -0.83 17.10 19.03
N ILE A 27 -2.08 16.69 18.86
CA ILE A 27 -3.17 17.60 18.47
C ILE A 27 -3.32 18.76 19.46
N ASN A 28 -3.23 18.50 20.77
CA ASN A 28 -3.32 19.55 21.79
C ASN A 28 -2.13 20.53 21.75
N LYS A 29 -0.96 20.11 21.27
CA LYS A 29 0.26 20.95 21.22
C LYS A 29 0.38 21.75 19.92
N ILE A 30 0.08 21.13 18.79
CA ILE A 30 0.35 21.70 17.44
C ILE A 30 -0.89 21.79 16.55
N GLY A 31 -2.08 21.51 17.12
CA GLY A 31 -3.35 21.51 16.40
C GLY A 31 -3.53 20.29 15.48
N GLN A 32 -4.77 20.11 15.00
CA GLN A 32 -5.13 19.03 14.08
C GLN A 32 -4.33 19.11 12.76
N GLY A 33 -4.18 20.31 12.20
CA GLY A 33 -3.44 20.54 10.96
C GLY A 33 -1.94 20.24 11.12
N GLY A 34 -1.33 20.70 12.21
CA GLY A 34 0.08 20.42 12.52
C GLY A 34 0.34 18.93 12.72
N TYR A 35 -0.54 18.24 13.46
CA TYR A 35 -0.49 16.78 13.61
C TYR A 35 -0.53 16.06 12.26
N MET A 36 -1.48 16.41 11.39
CA MET A 36 -1.59 15.81 10.06
C MET A 36 -0.33 16.06 9.23
N GLY A 37 0.19 17.29 9.24
CA GLY A 37 1.43 17.64 8.53
C GLY A 37 2.64 16.82 9.00
N VAL A 38 2.85 16.71 10.31
CA VAL A 38 3.96 15.92 10.89
C VAL A 38 3.85 14.45 10.51
N ILE A 39 2.67 13.84 10.66
CA ILE A 39 2.45 12.43 10.31
C ILE A 39 2.65 12.20 8.81
N SER A 40 2.16 13.10 7.94
CA SER A 40 2.34 13.00 6.49
C SER A 40 3.81 13.12 6.08
N ILE A 41 4.56 14.10 6.60
CA ILE A 41 5.98 14.27 6.30
C ILE A 41 6.79 13.07 6.78
N ALA A 42 6.56 12.61 8.01
CA ALA A 42 7.25 11.45 8.56
C ALA A 42 6.95 10.18 7.75
N SER A 43 5.69 9.98 7.35
CA SER A 43 5.29 8.85 6.50
C SER A 43 5.94 8.90 5.13
N LEU A 44 5.99 10.08 4.50
CA LEU A 44 6.63 10.27 3.20
C LEU A 44 8.15 10.03 3.29
N ALA A 45 8.81 10.56 4.31
CA ALA A 45 10.24 10.32 4.54
C ALA A 45 10.55 8.83 4.73
N ALA A 46 9.74 8.13 5.54
CA ALA A 46 9.86 6.69 5.73
C ALA A 46 9.62 5.91 4.43
N PHE A 47 8.61 6.30 3.64
CA PHE A 47 8.34 5.69 2.33
C PHE A 47 9.50 5.90 1.35
N VAL A 48 10.08 7.11 1.27
CA VAL A 48 11.27 7.38 0.47
C VAL A 48 12.46 6.53 0.93
N ALA A 49 12.64 6.35 2.24
CA ALA A 49 13.66 5.45 2.78
C ALA A 49 13.44 3.99 2.37
N ILE A 50 12.19 3.51 2.35
CA ILE A 50 11.84 2.16 1.84
C ILE A 50 12.25 2.03 0.37
N VAL A 51 11.83 2.96 -0.49
CA VAL A 51 12.12 2.93 -1.93
C VAL A 51 13.63 2.97 -2.19
N ARG A 52 14.36 3.89 -1.54
CA ARG A 52 15.82 3.98 -1.68
C ARG A 52 16.52 2.75 -1.09
N GLY A 53 16.04 2.24 0.04
CA GLY A 53 16.58 1.08 0.73
C GLY A 53 16.42 -0.21 -0.08
N TYR A 54 15.31 -0.36 -0.79
CA TYR A 54 15.06 -1.45 -1.74
C TYR A 54 16.05 -1.38 -2.92
N LYS A 55 16.09 -0.25 -3.62
CA LYS A 55 16.99 -0.05 -4.78
C LYS A 55 18.46 -0.15 -4.46
N ALA A 56 18.85 0.16 -3.22
CA ALA A 56 20.24 0.09 -2.78
C ALA A 56 20.73 -1.34 -2.50
N VAL A 57 19.85 -2.34 -2.54
CA VAL A 57 20.24 -3.74 -2.32
C VAL A 57 20.55 -4.37 -3.67
N PRO A 58 21.80 -4.80 -3.91
CA PRO A 58 22.14 -5.52 -5.12
C PRO A 58 21.37 -6.85 -5.18
N PRO A 59 20.93 -7.32 -6.37
CA PRO A 59 20.29 -8.61 -6.52
C PRO A 59 21.13 -9.77 -5.95
N THR A 60 22.46 -9.70 -6.02
CA THR A 60 23.39 -10.68 -5.46
C THR A 60 23.37 -10.78 -3.93
N GLN A 61 22.82 -9.77 -3.24
CA GLN A 61 22.66 -9.73 -1.79
C GLN A 61 21.22 -10.03 -1.35
N SER A 62 20.29 -10.15 -2.31
CA SER A 62 18.92 -10.57 -2.01
C SER A 62 18.83 -12.09 -2.11
N MET A 63 18.55 -12.75 -0.98
CA MET A 63 18.48 -14.20 -0.92
C MET A 63 17.20 -14.68 -1.63
N GLN A 64 17.33 -15.63 -2.55
CA GLN A 64 16.16 -16.32 -3.11
C GLN A 64 15.49 -17.16 -2.02
N LEU A 65 14.22 -16.89 -1.74
CA LEU A 65 13.41 -17.61 -0.76
C LEU A 65 12.49 -18.64 -1.42
N TRP A 66 11.89 -18.30 -2.56
CA TRP A 66 11.07 -19.21 -3.37
C TRP A 66 11.18 -18.85 -4.86
N GLN A 67 10.77 -19.74 -5.76
CA GLN A 67 10.68 -19.40 -7.18
C GLN A 67 9.39 -18.63 -7.46
N PRO A 68 9.45 -17.45 -8.11
CA PRO A 68 8.25 -16.74 -8.55
C PRO A 68 7.37 -17.61 -9.44
N ILE A 69 6.05 -17.42 -9.35
CA ILE A 69 5.12 -18.12 -10.23
C ILE A 69 5.16 -17.47 -11.61
N GLU A 70 5.28 -18.26 -12.67
CA GLU A 70 5.33 -17.79 -14.06
C GLU A 70 4.15 -16.87 -14.41
N MET A 71 2.93 -17.24 -14.00
CA MET A 71 1.71 -16.46 -14.24
C MET A 71 1.54 -15.22 -13.35
N ALA A 72 2.45 -14.94 -12.41
CA ALA A 72 2.26 -13.86 -11.44
C ALA A 72 2.14 -12.47 -12.09
N GLY A 73 2.81 -12.25 -13.23
CA GLY A 73 2.64 -11.02 -14.03
C GLY A 73 1.21 -10.87 -14.53
N THR A 74 0.65 -11.92 -15.15
CA THR A 74 -0.73 -11.95 -15.64
C THR A 74 -1.75 -11.79 -14.52
N ILE A 75 -1.54 -12.47 -13.38
CA ILE A 75 -2.39 -12.33 -12.19
C ILE A 75 -2.36 -10.87 -11.69
N SER A 76 -1.17 -10.26 -11.66
CA SER A 76 -1.00 -8.87 -11.24
C SER A 76 -1.75 -7.89 -12.15
N LEU A 77 -1.76 -8.11 -13.47
CA LEU A 77 -2.52 -7.27 -14.42
C LEU A 77 -4.04 -7.28 -14.17
N VAL A 78 -4.58 -8.34 -13.57
CA VAL A 78 -6.01 -8.43 -13.21
C VAL A 78 -6.27 -7.90 -11.80
N VAL A 79 -5.43 -8.25 -10.84
CA VAL A 79 -5.66 -7.92 -9.42
C VAL A 79 -5.29 -6.47 -9.10
N MET A 80 -4.25 -5.92 -9.72
CA MET A 80 -3.80 -4.56 -9.43
C MET A 80 -4.80 -3.46 -9.78
N PRO A 81 -5.54 -3.51 -10.90
CA PRO A 81 -6.65 -2.59 -11.15
C PRO A 81 -7.69 -2.63 -10.02
N LEU A 82 -8.07 -3.82 -9.54
CA LEU A 82 -9.00 -3.98 -8.42
C LEU A 82 -8.44 -3.36 -7.13
N ALA A 83 -7.17 -3.60 -6.83
CA ALA A 83 -6.49 -2.99 -5.69
C ALA A 83 -6.47 -1.45 -5.79
N CYS A 84 -6.23 -0.89 -6.97
CA CYS A 84 -6.23 0.55 -7.21
C CYS A 84 -7.64 1.17 -7.07
N VAL A 85 -8.68 0.48 -7.52
CA VAL A 85 -10.08 0.89 -7.29
C VAL A 85 -10.39 0.89 -5.79
N LEU A 86 -9.96 -0.12 -5.04
CA LEU A 86 -10.14 -0.15 -3.59
C LEU A 86 -9.34 0.95 -2.86
N LEU A 87 -8.15 1.30 -3.37
CA LEU A 87 -7.37 2.42 -2.87
C LEU A 87 -8.11 3.75 -3.06
N ALA A 88 -8.64 4.01 -4.27
CA ALA A 88 -9.46 5.19 -4.53
C ALA A 88 -10.75 5.19 -3.68
N ALA A 89 -11.39 4.02 -3.56
CA ALA A 89 -12.59 3.83 -2.75
C ALA A 89 -12.34 4.17 -1.28
N ALA A 90 -11.13 4.06 -0.75
CA ALA A 90 -10.85 4.41 0.64
C ALA A 90 -11.11 5.89 0.95
N TYR A 91 -10.84 6.78 -0.02
CA TYR A 91 -10.85 8.24 0.19
C TYR A 91 -12.08 8.95 -0.37
N VAL A 92 -12.91 8.25 -1.16
CA VAL A 92 -14.16 8.80 -1.72
C VAL A 92 -15.36 8.07 -1.08
N PRO A 93 -16.45 8.77 -0.67
CA PRO A 93 -17.66 8.09 -0.25
C PRO A 93 -18.31 7.38 -1.45
N CYS A 94 -18.50 6.07 -1.38
CA CYS A 94 -18.96 5.21 -2.47
C CYS A 94 -19.67 3.95 -1.94
N ASN A 95 -20.40 3.24 -2.79
CA ASN A 95 -21.10 2.01 -2.41
C ASN A 95 -20.16 0.83 -2.17
N ILE A 96 -18.90 0.87 -2.65
CA ILE A 96 -17.90 -0.17 -2.37
C ILE A 96 -17.69 -0.34 -0.86
N LYS A 97 -17.72 0.77 -0.10
CA LYS A 97 -17.66 0.78 1.37
C LYS A 97 -18.87 0.14 2.05
N ARG A 98 -19.86 -0.37 1.31
CA ARG A 98 -20.98 -1.15 1.87
C ARG A 98 -20.64 -2.64 1.92
N TYR A 99 -19.84 -3.10 0.96
CA TYR A 99 -19.53 -4.51 0.76
C TYR A 99 -18.11 -4.87 1.20
N ILE A 100 -17.17 -3.93 1.08
CA ILE A 100 -15.76 -4.16 1.38
C ILE A 100 -15.37 -3.46 2.67
N ARG A 101 -15.08 -4.27 3.69
CA ARG A 101 -14.52 -3.82 4.97
C ARG A 101 -13.09 -3.33 4.78
N HIS A 102 -12.86 -2.06 5.14
CA HIS A 102 -11.57 -1.36 5.10
C HIS A 102 -10.90 -1.41 3.71
N PRO A 103 -11.47 -0.75 2.67
CA PRO A 103 -10.98 -0.83 1.29
C PRO A 103 -9.48 -0.59 1.13
N LEU A 104 -8.91 0.37 1.87
CA LEU A 104 -7.47 0.65 1.87
C LEU A 104 -6.64 -0.57 2.26
N LEU A 105 -6.99 -1.21 3.38
CA LEU A 105 -6.24 -2.36 3.88
C LEU A 105 -6.45 -3.57 2.97
N THR A 106 -7.65 -3.75 2.40
CA THR A 106 -7.90 -4.79 1.40
C THR A 106 -7.07 -4.57 0.13
N ALA A 107 -6.92 -3.33 -0.33
CA ALA A 107 -6.05 -3.00 -1.46
C ALA A 107 -4.60 -3.43 -1.19
N PHE A 108 -4.06 -3.12 0.00
CA PHE A 108 -2.70 -3.53 0.37
C PHE A 108 -2.54 -5.04 0.54
N VAL A 109 -3.57 -5.76 0.98
CA VAL A 109 -3.55 -7.24 1.02
C VAL A 109 -3.46 -7.82 -0.39
N LEU A 110 -4.29 -7.34 -1.32
CA LEU A 110 -4.26 -7.79 -2.72
C LEU A 110 -2.91 -7.47 -3.37
N TRP A 111 -2.42 -6.24 -3.21
CA TRP A 111 -1.12 -5.80 -3.68
C TRP A 111 0.01 -6.68 -3.14
N SER A 112 0.04 -6.90 -1.82
CA SER A 112 1.07 -7.73 -1.19
C SER A 112 1.03 -9.17 -1.69
N GLY A 113 -0.16 -9.74 -1.85
CA GLY A 113 -0.33 -11.12 -2.33
C GLY A 113 0.27 -11.31 -3.71
N VAL A 114 -0.14 -10.51 -4.70
CA VAL A 114 0.35 -10.70 -6.07
C VAL A 114 1.83 -10.38 -6.24
N HIS A 115 2.35 -9.42 -5.49
CA HIS A 115 3.78 -9.12 -5.54
C HIS A 115 4.63 -10.20 -4.86
N LEU A 116 4.15 -10.88 -3.80
CA LEU A 116 4.84 -12.05 -3.26
C LEU A 116 4.84 -13.23 -4.25
N LEU A 117 3.79 -13.40 -5.05
CA LEU A 117 3.79 -14.41 -6.11
C LEU A 117 4.81 -14.07 -7.20
N ALA A 118 5.00 -12.78 -7.51
CA ALA A 118 5.89 -12.31 -8.57
C ALA A 118 7.35 -12.14 -8.12
N ASN A 119 7.62 -12.01 -6.82
CA ASN A 119 8.96 -11.68 -6.30
C ASN A 119 9.36 -12.66 -5.20
N GLY A 120 10.32 -13.52 -5.51
CA GLY A 120 10.78 -14.62 -4.68
C GLY A 120 12.01 -14.33 -3.82
N ASP A 121 12.48 -13.08 -3.79
CA ASP A 121 13.69 -12.68 -3.10
C ASP A 121 13.39 -12.02 -1.73
N SER A 122 14.36 -12.08 -0.81
CA SER A 122 14.18 -11.62 0.56
C SER A 122 13.92 -10.11 0.70
N THR A 123 14.47 -9.30 -0.21
CA THR A 123 14.31 -7.85 -0.20
C THR A 123 12.88 -7.44 -0.56
N ALA A 124 12.32 -8.00 -1.63
CA ALA A 124 10.93 -7.83 -2.00
C ALA A 124 9.99 -8.43 -0.94
N ALA A 125 10.28 -9.67 -0.50
CA ALA A 125 9.50 -10.36 0.52
C ALA A 125 9.33 -9.51 1.79
N LEU A 126 10.40 -8.85 2.25
CA LEU A 126 10.35 -8.02 3.44
C LEU A 126 9.36 -6.86 3.31
N ILE A 127 9.25 -6.23 2.14
CA ILE A 127 8.28 -5.17 1.89
C ILE A 127 6.86 -5.76 1.84
N PHE A 128 6.62 -6.68 0.92
CA PHE A 128 5.26 -7.13 0.64
C PHE A 128 4.69 -7.95 1.80
N ALA A 129 5.47 -8.81 2.45
CA ALA A 129 5.00 -9.55 3.61
C ALA A 129 4.71 -8.63 4.80
N SER A 130 5.55 -7.63 5.08
CA SER A 130 5.33 -6.73 6.22
C SER A 130 4.08 -5.86 6.04
N PHE A 131 3.87 -5.29 4.85
CA PHE A 131 2.64 -4.55 4.53
C PHE A 131 1.41 -5.45 4.53
N GLY A 132 1.52 -6.67 4.00
CA GLY A 132 0.44 -7.67 4.02
C GLY A 132 0.02 -8.04 5.44
N ILE A 133 0.99 -8.43 6.28
CA ILE A 133 0.76 -8.77 7.70
C ILE A 133 0.16 -7.58 8.44
N TYR A 134 0.73 -6.39 8.29
CA TYR A 134 0.22 -5.18 8.93
C TYR A 134 -1.22 -4.90 8.51
N SER A 135 -1.52 -5.01 7.22
CA SER A 135 -2.86 -4.73 6.68
C SER A 135 -3.90 -5.73 7.17
N ILE A 136 -3.56 -7.02 7.20
CA ILE A 136 -4.40 -8.10 7.75
C ILE A 136 -4.68 -7.84 9.23
N TRP A 137 -3.64 -7.59 10.02
CA TRP A 137 -3.77 -7.34 11.46
C TRP A 137 -4.61 -6.09 11.75
N ARG A 138 -4.31 -4.96 11.11
CA ARG A 138 -5.08 -3.72 11.31
C ARG A 138 -6.53 -3.86 10.87
N ARG A 139 -6.82 -4.64 9.82
CA ARG A 139 -8.18 -4.89 9.36
C ARG A 139 -9.02 -5.66 10.38
N MET A 140 -8.38 -6.57 11.14
CA MET A 140 -9.00 -7.26 12.26
C MET A 140 -9.16 -6.36 13.49
N ALA A 141 -8.13 -5.57 13.83
CA ALA A 141 -8.10 -4.76 15.04
C ALA A 141 -8.97 -3.50 14.99
N MET A 142 -9.16 -2.90 13.81
CA MET A 142 -9.90 -1.63 13.69
C MET A 142 -11.42 -1.85 13.64
N PRO A 143 -12.24 -1.07 14.37
CA PRO A 143 -13.68 -1.06 14.17
C PRO A 143 -14.01 -0.61 12.74
N TYR A 144 -15.14 -1.07 12.20
CA TYR A 144 -15.61 -0.70 10.86
C TYR A 144 -17.08 -0.35 10.92
N ALA A 145 -17.44 0.76 10.28
CA ALA A 145 -18.83 1.12 10.03
C ALA A 145 -19.18 0.74 8.60
N ILE A 146 -20.33 0.10 8.42
CA ILE A 146 -20.89 -0.16 7.10
C ILE A 146 -21.18 1.18 6.43
N GLY A 147 -20.71 1.36 5.19
CA GLY A 147 -20.97 2.57 4.42
C GLY A 147 -22.47 2.80 4.21
N THR A 148 -22.86 4.06 4.06
CA THR A 148 -24.23 4.42 3.67
C THR A 148 -24.39 4.37 2.15
N PRO A 149 -25.63 4.17 1.64
CA PRO A 149 -25.90 4.27 0.21
C PRO A 149 -25.47 5.63 -0.35
N THR A 150 -24.84 5.61 -1.53
CA THR A 150 -24.42 6.82 -2.25
C THR A 150 -24.90 6.79 -3.70
N PRO A 151 -25.05 7.93 -4.39
CA PRO A 151 -25.36 7.95 -5.82
C PRO A 151 -24.30 7.22 -6.65
N LEU A 152 -24.74 6.48 -7.68
CA LEU A 152 -23.86 5.62 -8.50
C LEU A 152 -22.74 6.37 -9.23
N TRP A 153 -22.90 7.66 -9.53
CA TRP A 153 -21.83 8.46 -10.16
C TRP A 153 -20.54 8.49 -9.32
N ARG A 154 -20.65 8.35 -7.99
CA ARG A 154 -19.47 8.27 -7.11
C ARG A 154 -18.70 6.97 -7.30
N ASP A 155 -19.39 5.87 -7.56
CA ASP A 155 -18.74 4.60 -7.88
C ASP A 155 -18.02 4.69 -9.23
N VAL A 156 -18.63 5.38 -10.20
CA VAL A 156 -17.98 5.67 -11.50
C VAL A 156 -16.71 6.51 -11.30
N VAL A 157 -16.75 7.56 -10.48
CA VAL A 157 -15.56 8.37 -10.14
C VAL A 157 -14.48 7.52 -9.49
N VAL A 158 -14.85 6.63 -8.57
CA VAL A 158 -13.90 5.72 -7.90
C VAL A 158 -13.28 4.74 -8.89
N ILE A 159 -14.05 4.18 -9.82
CA ILE A 159 -13.55 3.29 -10.87
C ILE A 159 -12.57 4.04 -11.78
N ILE A 160 -12.92 5.25 -12.24
CA ILE A 160 -12.05 6.08 -13.09
C ILE A 160 -10.76 6.45 -12.36
N ALA A 161 -10.86 6.90 -11.10
CA ALA A 161 -9.69 7.25 -10.29
C ALA A 161 -8.79 6.02 -10.03
N GLY A 162 -9.39 4.85 -9.80
CA GLY A 162 -8.67 3.59 -9.66
C GLY A 162 -7.96 3.17 -10.95
N ALA A 163 -8.63 3.29 -12.10
CA ALA A 163 -8.04 3.00 -13.41
C ALA A 163 -6.87 3.96 -13.73
N ALA A 164 -7.04 5.26 -13.47
CA ALA A 164 -5.97 6.24 -13.64
C ALA A 164 -4.78 5.97 -12.72
N THR A 165 -5.04 5.55 -11.47
CA THR A 165 -4.01 5.16 -10.52
C THR A 165 -3.26 3.92 -11.00
N PHE A 166 -3.97 2.89 -11.47
CA PHE A 166 -3.36 1.69 -12.05
C PHE A 166 -2.50 2.03 -13.27
N ALA A 167 -3.02 2.81 -14.22
CA ALA A 167 -2.27 3.21 -15.41
C ALA A 167 -1.00 3.97 -15.05
N THR A 168 -1.07 4.88 -14.07
CA THR A 168 0.09 5.62 -13.57
C THR A 168 1.12 4.69 -12.93
N LEU A 169 0.69 3.80 -12.02
CA LEU A 169 1.60 2.87 -11.34
C LEU A 169 2.21 1.84 -12.30
N HIS A 170 1.45 1.37 -13.28
CA HIS A 170 1.93 0.47 -14.32
C HIS A 170 2.99 1.16 -15.19
N TYR A 171 2.72 2.39 -15.63
CA TYR A 171 3.65 3.19 -16.43
C TYR A 171 4.97 3.48 -15.69
N TYR A 172 4.90 3.86 -14.41
CA TYR A 172 6.08 4.12 -13.58
C TYR A 172 6.61 2.89 -12.85
N HIS A 173 6.13 1.67 -13.18
CA HIS A 173 6.47 0.48 -12.41
C HIS A 173 7.98 0.22 -12.38
N GLU A 174 8.64 0.30 -13.54
CA GLU A 174 10.09 0.14 -13.64
C GLU A 174 10.83 1.26 -12.90
N ALA A 175 10.36 2.51 -13.02
CA ALA A 175 10.96 3.62 -12.30
C ALA A 175 10.85 3.48 -10.78
N LEU A 176 9.82 2.80 -10.27
CA LEU A 176 9.61 2.57 -8.83
C LEU A 176 10.31 1.31 -8.33
N SER A 177 10.19 0.20 -9.05
CA SER A 177 10.66 -1.13 -8.64
C SER A 177 12.00 -1.55 -9.26
N GLY A 178 12.48 -0.87 -10.29
CA GLY A 178 13.63 -1.33 -11.09
C GLY A 178 13.35 -2.55 -11.95
N ILE A 179 12.10 -3.04 -11.99
CA ILE A 179 11.68 -4.21 -12.75
C ILE A 179 10.67 -3.77 -13.82
N GLY A 180 11.00 -4.02 -15.08
CA GLY A 180 10.08 -3.83 -16.20
C GLY A 180 8.93 -4.82 -16.14
N LEU A 181 7.71 -4.37 -16.43
CA LEU A 181 6.59 -5.28 -16.65
C LEU A 181 6.61 -5.75 -18.12
N PRO A 182 6.16 -6.98 -18.41
CA PRO A 182 5.91 -7.36 -19.80
C PRO A 182 4.96 -6.33 -20.42
N LEU A 183 5.32 -5.85 -21.61
CA LEU A 183 4.42 -5.00 -22.40
C LEU A 183 3.13 -5.79 -22.64
N LEU A 184 1.98 -5.12 -22.61
CA LEU A 184 0.68 -5.69 -23.00
C LEU A 184 0.58 -5.97 -24.52
N ILE A 185 1.69 -6.31 -25.17
CA ILE A 185 1.82 -6.49 -26.62
C ILE A 185 2.63 -7.75 -26.90
#